data_AF-A0A660MM46-F1
#
_entry.id   AF-A0A660MM46-F1
#
_cell.length_a   1.000
_cell.length_b   1.000
_cell.length_c   1.000
_cell.angle_alpha   90.00
_cell.angle_beta   90.00
_cell.angle_gamma   90.00
#
_symmetry.space_group_name_H-M   'P 1'
#
loop_
_entity.id
_entity.type
_entity.pdbx_description
1 polymer ?
#
loop_
_entity_poly.entity_id
_entity_poly.type
_entity_poly.pdbx_seq_one_letter_code
_entity_poly.pdbx_strand_id
1 'polypeptide(L)' 'YPEYYLDALGMIGEQLSAQGATFIGEWPTDGYKFTSSKAVKANGKFIGLALDEDSQPEKTQERLEAWVDQVLPQLLA' A
#
# COMPACT_ATOMS: atom_id res chain seq x y z
N TYR A 1 7.16 10.04 10.02
CA TYR A 1 5.81 10.17 10.61
C TYR A 1 5.26 8.79 11.01
N PRO A 2 5.71 8.21 12.13
CA PRO A 2 5.36 6.82 12.47
C PRO A 2 3.88 6.62 12.86
N GLU A 3 3.18 7.65 13.34
CA GLU A 3 1.77 7.54 13.73
C GLU A 3 0.76 7.73 12.59
N TYR A 4 1.23 8.24 11.45
CA TYR A 4 0.39 8.58 10.29
C TYR A 4 0.96 8.00 9.00
N TYR A 5 1.65 6.86 9.09
CA TYR A 5 2.39 6.30 7.96
C TYR A 5 1.42 5.99 6.82
N LEU A 6 1.58 6.65 5.67
CA LEU A 6 0.72 6.49 4.50
C LEU A 6 -0.78 6.72 4.76
N ASP A 7 -1.16 7.54 5.74
CA ASP A 7 -2.57 7.82 6.03
C ASP A 7 -3.34 8.32 4.80
N ALA A 8 -2.70 9.13 3.96
CA ALA A 8 -3.30 9.64 2.72
C ALA A 8 -3.73 8.51 1.77
N LEU A 9 -2.94 7.43 1.65
CA LEU A 9 -3.29 6.26 0.85
C LEU A 9 -4.55 5.58 1.38
N GLY A 10 -4.64 5.42 2.71
CA GLY A 10 -5.83 4.88 3.37
C GLY A 10 -7.08 5.73 3.14
N MET A 11 -6.95 7.05 3.27
CA MET A 11 -8.07 7.99 3.07
C MET A 11 -8.57 8.01 1.63
N ILE A 12 -7.66 7.95 0.64
CA ILE A 12 -8.03 7.81 -0.77
C ILE A 12 -8.78 6.48 -0.99
N GLY A 13 -8.26 5.39 -0.42
CA GLY A 13 -8.88 4.07 -0.50
C GLY A 13 -10.28 4.03 0.12
N GLU A 14 -10.48 4.66 1.27
CA GLU A 14 -11.79 4.77 1.91
C GLU A 14 -12.80 5.50 1.00
N GLN A 15 -12.40 6.64 0.44
CA GLN A 15 -13.26 7.43 -0.44
C GLN A 15 -13.62 6.71 -1.75
N LEU A 16 -12.68 5.95 -2.31
CA LEU A 16 -12.91 5.14 -3.51
C LEU A 16 -13.78 3.91 -3.21
N SER A 17 -13.58 3.28 -2.04
CA SER A 17 -14.41 2.16 -1.59
C SER A 17 -15.87 2.57 -1.44
N ALA A 18 -16.13 3.78 -0.93
CA ALA A 18 -17.48 4.33 -0.82
C ALA A 18 -18.18 4.51 -2.18
N GLN A 19 -17.41 4.55 -3.28
CA GLN A 19 -17.91 4.67 -4.66
C GLN A 19 -17.99 3.32 -5.39
N GLY A 20 -17.75 2.20 -4.70
CA GLY A 20 -17.81 0.87 -5.29
C GLY A 20 -16.58 0.47 -6.12
N ALA A 21 -15.44 1.12 -5.88
CA ALA A 21 -14.19 0.73 -6.52
C ALA A 21 -13.78 -0.71 -6.16
N THR A 22 -13.27 -1.44 -7.15
CA THR A 22 -12.61 -2.72 -6.93
C THR A 22 -11.12 -2.48 -6.75
N PHE A 23 -10.56 -2.97 -5.65
CA PHE A 23 -9.14 -2.81 -5.33
C PHE A 23 -8.36 -4.06 -5.72
N ILE A 24 -7.20 -3.82 -6.33
CA ILE A 24 -6.16 -4.80 -6.61
C ILE A 24 -4.84 -4.29 -6.03
N GLY A 25 -3.82 -5.15 -5.90
CA GLY A 25 -2.49 -4.69 -5.49
C GLY A 25 -2.30 -4.40 -4.00
N GLU A 26 -3.03 -5.08 -3.10
CA GLU A 26 -2.73 -5.02 -1.66
C GLU A 26 -1.27 -5.41 -1.37
N TRP A 27 -0.64 -4.76 -0.39
CA TRP A 27 0.80 -4.89 -0.14
C TRP A 27 1.10 -5.32 1.31
N PRO A 28 2.04 -6.24 1.58
CA PRO A 28 2.37 -6.64 2.95
C PRO A 28 2.93 -5.47 3.79
N THR A 29 2.65 -5.50 5.09
CA THR A 29 3.21 -4.56 6.08
C THR A 29 4.58 -4.99 6.62
N ASP A 30 5.02 -6.19 6.26
CA ASP A 30 6.34 -6.71 6.61
C ASP A 30 7.46 -5.84 6.04
N GLY A 31 8.48 -5.60 6.87
CA GLY A 31 9.65 -4.80 6.49
C GLY A 31 9.46 -3.28 6.61
N TYR A 32 8.33 -2.82 7.16
CA TYR A 32 8.10 -1.42 7.53
C TYR A 32 8.10 -1.25 9.05
N LYS A 33 8.46 -0.05 9.53
CA LYS A 33 8.41 0.32 10.95
C LYS A 33 7.53 1.54 11.12
N PHE A 34 6.35 1.35 11.68
CA PHE A 34 5.38 2.40 11.97
C PHE A 34 4.57 2.03 13.22
N THR A 35 3.93 3.03 13.84
CA THR A 35 3.03 2.84 14.99
C THR A 35 1.60 2.65 14.52
N SER A 36 1.15 3.46 13.56
CA SER A 36 -0.20 3.42 13.01
C SER A 36 -0.23 3.88 11.55
N SER A 37 -1.22 3.40 10.82
CA SER A 37 -1.45 3.71 9.41
C SER A 37 -2.91 3.45 9.06
N LYS A 38 -3.60 4.45 8.50
CA LYS A 38 -4.95 4.27 7.91
C LYS A 38 -4.94 3.45 6.63
N ALA A 39 -3.78 3.22 6.03
CA ALA A 39 -3.66 2.39 4.83
C ALA A 39 -3.73 0.90 5.13
N VAL A 40 -3.61 0.47 6.40
CA VAL A 40 -3.65 -0.94 6.79
C VAL A 40 -5.10 -1.42 6.91
N LYS A 41 -5.44 -2.45 6.14
CA LYS A 41 -6.73 -3.13 6.15
C LYS A 41 -6.82 -4.12 7.31
N ALA A 42 -8.03 -4.62 7.59
CA ALA A 42 -8.28 -5.62 8.63
C ALA A 42 -7.47 -6.92 8.49
N ASN A 43 -7.00 -7.26 7.29
CA ASN A 43 -6.14 -8.41 7.03
C ASN A 43 -4.64 -8.14 7.30
N GLY A 44 -4.29 -6.96 7.81
CA GLY A 44 -2.91 -6.57 8.14
C GLY A 44 -2.07 -6.13 6.95
N LYS A 45 -2.67 -5.97 5.76
CA LYS A 45 -1.98 -5.49 4.55
C LYS A 45 -2.31 -4.02 4.27
N PHE A 46 -1.40 -3.31 3.64
CA PHE A 46 -1.70 -2.01 3.05
C PHE A 46 -2.68 -2.17 1.88
N ILE A 47 -3.57 -1.20 1.71
CA ILE A 47 -4.53 -1.14 0.60
C ILE A 47 -3.88 -1.00 -0.79
N GLY A 48 -2.60 -0.64 -0.84
CA GLY A 48 -1.80 -0.52 -2.06
C GLY A 48 -0.30 -0.50 -1.73
N LEU A 49 0.55 -0.34 -2.75
CA LEU A 49 2.01 -0.27 -2.59
C LEU A 49 2.43 0.80 -1.59
N ALA A 50 3.26 0.41 -0.64
CA ALA A 50 3.89 1.31 0.33
C ALA A 50 5.34 1.62 -0.06
N LEU A 51 5.69 2.89 -0.24
CA LEU A 51 7.06 3.35 -0.50
C LEU A 51 7.48 4.37 0.56
N ASP A 52 8.77 4.43 0.84
CA ASP A 52 9.36 5.31 1.86
C ASP A 52 10.74 5.77 1.39
N GLU A 53 10.79 6.88 0.65
CA GLU A 53 12.03 7.46 0.14
C GLU A 53 12.90 8.11 1.23
N ASP A 54 12.31 8.44 2.37
CA ASP A 54 13.04 9.08 3.47
C ASP A 54 13.83 8.04 4.29
N SER A 55 13.26 6.85 4.49
CA SER A 55 13.81 5.83 5.41
C SER A 55 14.24 4.54 4.74
N GLN A 56 13.73 4.23 3.55
CA GLN A 56 14.00 2.98 2.81
C GLN A 56 14.11 3.18 1.28
N PRO A 57 14.79 4.24 0.78
CA PRO A 57 14.86 4.52 -0.67
C PRO A 57 15.47 3.36 -1.46
N GLU A 58 16.38 2.59 -0.85
CA GLU A 58 17.03 1.45 -1.48
C GLU A 58 16.06 0.31 -1.81
N LYS A 59 14.88 0.27 -1.18
CA LYS A 59 13.86 -0.76 -1.41
C LYS A 59 12.84 -0.38 -2.47
N THR A 60 12.85 0.87 -2.93
CA THR A 60 11.79 1.36 -3.83
C THR A 60 11.75 0.59 -5.14
N GLN A 61 12.91 0.38 -5.77
CA GLN A 61 12.98 -0.32 -7.05
C GLN A 61 12.47 -1.76 -6.93
N GLU A 62 12.96 -2.50 -5.93
CA GLU A 62 12.55 -3.89 -5.67
C GLU A 62 11.03 -4.00 -5.40
N ARG A 63 10.49 -3.11 -4.58
CA ARG A 63 9.06 -3.09 -4.24
C ARG A 63 8.19 -2.73 -5.43
N LEU A 64 8.62 -1.80 -6.27
CA LEU A 64 7.92 -1.44 -7.51
C LEU A 64 7.83 -2.62 -8.47
N GLU A 65 8.96 -3.30 -8.73
CA GLU A 65 9.01 -4.45 -9.63
C GLU A 65 8.07 -5.57 -9.15
N ALA A 66 8.17 -5.95 -7.87
CA ALA A 66 7.33 -6.98 -7.29
C ALA A 66 5.84 -6.60 -7.26
N TRP A 67 5.51 -5.33 -7.02
CA TRP A 67 4.12 -4.87 -7.05
C TRP A 67 3.55 -4.85 -8.47
N VAL A 68 4.33 -4.41 -9.46
CA VAL A 68 3.92 -4.43 -10.88
C VAL A 68 3.64 -5.86 -11.33
N ASP A 69 4.52 -6.81 -11.00
CA ASP A 69 4.32 -8.24 -11.29
C ASP A 69 3.06 -8.80 -10.63
N GLN A 70 2.68 -8.30 -9.46
CA GLN A 70 1.45 -8.66 -8.77
C GLN A 70 0.20 -8.07 -9.46
N VAL A 71 0.22 -6.78 -9.83
CA VAL A 71 -0.99 -6.10 -10.33
C VAL A 71 -1.27 -6.33 -11.80
N LEU A 72 -0.25 -6.59 -12.63
CA LEU A 72 -0.44 -6.79 -14.07
C LEU A 72 -1.41 -7.95 -14.37
N PRO A 73 -1.26 -9.15 -13.79
CA PRO A 73 -2.23 -10.23 -14.00
C PRO A 73 -3.63 -9.90 -13.44
N GLN A 74 -3.71 -9.14 -12.34
CA GLN A 74 -4.99 -8.76 -11.71
C GLN A 74 -5.75 -7.72 -12.53
N LEU A 75 -5.04 -6.83 -13.22
CA LEU A 75 -5.60 -5.78 -14.06
C LEU A 75 -6.10 -6.31 -15.41
N LEU A 76 -5.48 -7.38 -15.91
CA LEU A 76 -5.80 -7.98 -17.21
C LEU A 76 -6.80 -9.14 -17.13
N ALA A 77 -7.22 -9.51 -15.91
CA ALA A 77 -8.23 -10.54 -15.64
C ALA A 77 -9.67 -10.00 -15.79
#